data_AF-A0AAJ1V5I2-F1
#
_entry.id   AF-A0AAJ1V5I2-F1
#
_cell.length_a   1.000
_cell.length_b   1.000
_cell.length_c   1.000
_cell.angle_alpha   90.00
_cell.angle_beta   90.00
_cell.angle_gamma   90.00
#
_symmetry.space_group_name_H-M   'P 1'
#
loop_
_entity.id
_entity.type
_entity.pdbx_description
1 polymer ?
#
loop_
_entity_poly.entity_id
_entity_poly.type
_entity_poly.pdbx_seq_one_letter_code
_entity_poly.pdbx_strand_id
1 'polypeptide(L)' 'PTRLVIVPRSNRVDMDQVMNHLFATTDLEKSYRINLNMIGLDGRPAVKNLLEILSEWLVFRRDTVRRRLNYRLEKV' A
#
# COMPACT_ATOMS: atom_id res chain seq x y z
N PRO A 1 -22.35 5.69 -7.10
CA PRO A 1 -22.00 4.71 -8.15
C PRO A 1 -21.38 5.39 -9.38
N THR A 2 -20.16 5.04 -9.75
CA THR A 2 -19.46 5.59 -10.92
C THR A 2 -19.76 4.70 -12.14
N ARG A 3 -20.33 5.27 -13.21
CA ARG A 3 -20.64 4.55 -14.45
C ARG A 3 -20.26 5.41 -15.65
N LEU A 4 -19.23 4.97 -16.38
CA LEU A 4 -18.79 5.58 -17.64
C LEU A 4 -19.05 4.57 -18.76
N VAL A 5 -19.79 4.97 -19.80
CA VAL A 5 -20.13 4.12 -20.94
C VAL A 5 -19.47 4.72 -22.18
N ILE A 6 -18.60 3.94 -22.83
CA ILE A 6 -17.91 4.32 -24.07
C ILE A 6 -18.60 3.59 -25.22
N VAL A 7 -19.25 4.34 -26.11
CA VAL A 7 -19.98 3.76 -27.25
C VAL A 7 -19.13 3.94 -28.52
N PRO A 8 -18.68 2.84 -29.16
CA PRO A 8 -17.93 2.93 -30.40
C PRO A 8 -18.86 3.32 -31.57
N ARG A 9 -18.26 3.87 -32.64
CA ARG A 9 -19.00 4.27 -33.85
C ARG A 9 -19.63 3.08 -34.60
N SER A 10 -19.04 1.88 -34.48
CA SER A 10 -19.49 0.67 -35.17
C SER A 10 -19.11 -0.58 -34.39
N ASN A 11 -19.83 -1.69 -34.61
CA ASN A 11 -19.56 -2.99 -33.99
C ASN A 11 -18.29 -3.69 -34.52
N ARG A 12 -17.65 -3.14 -35.57
CA ARG A 12 -16.39 -3.68 -36.13
C ARG A 12 -15.14 -3.13 -35.43
N VAL A 13 -15.31 -2.19 -34.50
CA VAL A 13 -14.19 -1.58 -33.78
C VAL A 13 -13.70 -2.55 -32.72
N ASP A 14 -12.39 -2.77 -32.68
CA ASP A 14 -11.74 -3.53 -31.62
C ASP A 14 -11.68 -2.69 -30.34
N MET A 15 -12.53 -3.04 -29.38
CA MET A 15 -12.62 -2.33 -28.10
C MET A 15 -11.38 -2.57 -27.22
N ASP A 16 -10.68 -3.70 -27.35
CA ASP A 16 -9.48 -3.97 -26.54
C ASP A 16 -8.34 -3.04 -26.96
N GLN A 17 -8.18 -2.81 -28.27
CA GLN A 17 -7.22 -1.83 -28.78
C GLN A 17 -7.55 -0.40 -28.32
N VAL A 18 -8.85 -0.03 -28.34
CA VAL A 18 -9.29 1.29 -27.84
C VAL A 18 -9.03 1.43 -26.35
N MET A 19 -9.32 0.41 -25.55
CA MET A 19 -9.09 0.43 -24.10
C MET A 19 -7.60 0.53 -23.77
N ASN A 20 -6.73 -0.20 -24.48
CA ASN A 20 -5.28 -0.07 -24.31
C ASN A 20 -4.78 1.36 -24.62
N HIS A 21 -5.32 1.99 -25.67
CA HIS A 21 -5.00 3.39 -25.95
C HIS A 21 -5.51 4.33 -24.85
N LEU A 22 -6.73 4.09 -24.34
CA LEU A 22 -7.31 4.88 -23.27
C LEU A 22 -6.56 4.72 -21.95
N PHE A 23 -6.06 3.53 -21.61
CA PHE A 23 -5.19 3.33 -20.46
C PHE A 23 -3.90 4.15 -20.57
N ALA A 24 -3.29 4.18 -21.76
CA ALA A 24 -2.04 4.94 -21.97
C ALA A 24 -2.21 6.47 -22.02
N THR A 25 -3.39 6.96 -22.42
CA THR A 25 -3.62 8.40 -22.68
C THR A 25 -4.53 9.08 -21.67
N THR A 26 -5.21 8.31 -20.81
CA THR A 26 -6.17 8.83 -19.84
C THR A 26 -5.88 8.30 -18.44
N ASP A 27 -6.52 8.93 -17.47
CA ASP A 27 -6.46 8.60 -16.06
C ASP A 27 -7.11 7.25 -15.69
N LEU A 28 -7.53 6.44 -16.67
CA LEU A 28 -8.03 5.08 -16.45
C LEU A 28 -6.93 4.13 -15.94
N GLU A 29 -5.67 4.38 -16.30
CA GLU A 29 -4.52 3.72 -15.68
C GLU A 29 -3.63 4.77 -15.01
N LYS A 30 -3.30 4.54 -13.73
CA LYS A 30 -2.44 5.45 -12.95
C LYS A 30 -1.36 4.68 -12.24
N SER A 31 -0.12 5.13 -12.41
CA SER A 31 1.00 4.68 -11.59
C SER A 31 1.09 5.51 -10.31
N TYR A 32 1.22 4.85 -9.17
CA TYR A 32 1.46 5.49 -7.88
C TYR A 32 2.89 5.19 -7.42
N ARG A 33 3.65 6.23 -7.08
CA ARG A 33 5.00 6.07 -6.55
C ARG A 33 4.93 5.59 -5.11
N ILE A 34 5.66 4.52 -4.80
CA ILE A 34 5.77 3.97 -3.44
C ILE A 34 7.18 4.22 -2.93
N ASN A 35 7.30 4.90 -1.80
CA ASN A 35 8.56 5.06 -1.07
C ASN A 35 8.34 4.70 0.39
N LEU A 36 8.86 3.54 0.81
CA LEU A 36 8.72 3.01 2.17
C LEU A 36 9.81 3.56 3.11
N ASN A 37 9.99 4.87 3.13
CA ASN A 37 10.92 5.55 4.05
C ASN A 37 10.23 5.81 5.39
N MET A 38 10.78 5.28 6.48
CA MET A 38 10.21 5.42 7.82
C MET A 38 11.28 5.43 8.92
N ILE A 39 10.93 5.97 10.09
CA ILE A 39 11.81 5.98 11.26
C ILE A 39 11.76 4.60 11.94
N GLY A 40 12.92 3.99 12.14
CA GLY A 40 13.03 2.73 12.84
C GLY A 40 12.97 2.82 14.35
N LEU A 41 13.00 1.66 15.01
CA LEU A 41 13.17 1.53 16.46
C LEU A 41 14.53 2.06 16.94
N ASP A 42 15.49 2.18 16.02
CA ASP A 42 16.79 2.84 16.22
C ASP A 42 16.70 4.38 16.17
N GLY A 43 15.51 4.93 15.90
CA GLY A 43 15.25 6.37 15.85
C GLY A 43 15.78 7.05 14.59
N ARG A 44 16.23 6.30 13.58
CA ARG A 44 16.80 6.86 12.34
C ARG A 44 15.87 6.60 11.15
N PRO A 45 15.77 7.55 10.19
CA PRO A 45 15.02 7.33 8.96
C PRO A 45 15.76 6.33 8.07
N ALA A 46 15.03 5.34 7.55
CA ALA A 46 15.54 4.38 6.58
C ALA A 46 14.43 3.94 5.62
N VAL A 47 14.81 3.64 4.38
CA VAL A 47 13.94 2.96 3.42
C VAL A 47 13.91 1.48 3.77
N LYS A 48 12.72 0.92 3.99
CA LYS A 48 12.55 -0.46 4.44
C LYS A 48 11.75 -1.28 3.46
N ASN A 49 12.16 -2.52 3.24
CA ASN A 49 11.35 -3.48 2.50
C ASN A 49 10.23 -4.07 3.40
N LEU A 50 9.30 -4.81 2.80
CA LEU A 50 8.15 -5.36 3.52
C LEU A 50 8.56 -6.30 4.66
N LEU A 51 9.61 -7.12 4.46
CA LEU A 51 10.08 -8.06 5.47
C LEU A 51 10.66 -7.34 6.69
N GLU A 52 11.46 -6.29 6.47
CA GLU A 52 12.03 -5.45 7.50
C GLU A 52 10.93 -4.77 8.32
N ILE A 53 9.94 -4.17 7.63
CA ILE A 53 8.80 -3.50 8.27
C ILE A 53 8.06 -4.47 9.20
N LEU A 54 7.69 -5.65 8.70
CA LEU A 54 6.93 -6.63 9.48
C LEU A 54 7.74 -7.20 10.63
N SER A 55 9.02 -7.52 10.40
CA SER A 55 9.90 -8.07 11.42
C SER A 55 10.11 -7.08 12.56
N GLU A 56 10.39 -5.83 12.24
CA GLU A 56 10.61 -4.76 13.22
C GLU A 56 9.32 -4.40 13.96
N TRP A 57 8.19 -4.37 13.27
CA TRP A 57 6.89 -4.17 13.90
C TRP A 57 6.56 -5.30 14.89
N LEU A 58 6.90 -6.55 14.59
CA LEU A 58 6.75 -7.66 15.52
C LEU A 58 7.66 -7.53 16.75
N VAL A 59 8.89 -7.04 16.58
CA VAL A 59 9.79 -6.73 17.71
C VAL A 59 9.17 -5.66 18.61
N PHE A 60 8.72 -4.55 18.02
CA PHE A 60 7.99 -3.49 18.73
C PHE A 60 6.78 -4.02 19.49
N ARG A 61 5.95 -4.84 18.81
CA ARG A 61 4.72 -5.35 19.39
C ARG A 61 4.99 -6.29 20.56
N ARG A 62 6.00 -7.14 20.45
CA ARG A 62 6.42 -8.05 21.53
C ARG A 62 6.90 -7.29 22.76
N ASP A 63 7.70 -6.24 22.56
CA ASP A 63 8.18 -5.39 23.66
C ASP A 63 7.02 -4.66 24.35
N THR A 64 6.10 -4.10 23.57
CA THR A 64 4.89 -3.45 24.10
C THR A 64 4.05 -4.40 24.95
N VAL A 65 3.84 -5.64 24.49
CA VAL A 65 3.09 -6.65 25.26
C VAL A 65 3.83 -7.03 26.54
N ARG A 66 5.15 -7.20 26.49
CA ARG A 66 5.97 -7.48 27.69
C ARG A 66 5.83 -6.36 28.72
N ARG A 67 5.99 -5.09 28.32
CA ARG A 67 5.81 -3.93 29.22
C ARG A 67 4.41 -3.88 29.83
N ARG A 68 3.37 -4.17 29.04
CA ARG A 68 1.98 -4.23 29.53
C ARG A 68 1.78 -5.33 30.57
N LEU A 69 2.37 -6.51 30.35
CA LEU A 69 2.28 -7.62 31.30
C LEU A 69 3.04 -7.31 32.60
N ASN A 70 4.25 -6.75 32.51
CA ASN A 70 5.02 -6.33 33.69
C ASN A 70 4.30 -5.26 34.49
N TYR A 71 3.73 -4.24 33.84
CA TYR A 71 2.93 -3.22 34.50
C TYR A 71 1.74 -3.80 35.27
N ARG A 72 1.07 -4.81 34.69
CA ARG A 72 -0.02 -5.50 35.37
C ARG A 72 0.48 -6.36 36.52
N LEU A 73 1.63 -7.01 36.36
CA LEU A 73 2.26 -7.83 37.41
C LEU A 73 2.64 -7.00 38.63
N GLU A 74 3.22 -5.81 38.44
CA GLU A 74 3.62 -4.91 39.54
C GLU A 74 2.42 -4.33 40.32
N LYS A 75 1.22 -4.37 39.74
CA LYS A 75 -0.03 -3.90 40.37
C LYS A 75 -0.80 -5.00 41.11
N VAL A 76 -0.39 -6.26 40.99
CA VAL A 76 -0.97 -7.42 41.68
C VAL A 76 -0.15 -7.69 42.93
#